data_AF-A0AAN6KMX4-F1
#
_entry.id   AF-A0AAN6KMX4-F1
#
_cell.length_a   1.000
_cell.length_b   1.000
_cell.length_c   1.000
_cell.angle_alpha   90.00
_cell.angle_beta   90.00
_cell.angle_gamma   90.00
#
_symmetry.space_group_name_H-M   'P 1'
#
loop_
_entity.id
_entity.type
_entity.pdbx_description
1 polymer ?
#
loop_
_entity_poly.entity_id
_entity_poly.type
_entity_poly.pdbx_seq_one_letter_code
_entity_poly.pdbx_strand_id
1 'polypeptide(L)'
;MDSADPLDGWDWREVLKTSSGLATNDLYGKLVVYLKRHFSDFHNVLQSHTSTFSLFNVNAGSLPHHLPRNNFARIEVSNIVDRAYLGIEKTLGLLGPLLQPPSVNPHAAMLTLFMNAIPEMLSEKEQKNIAGPEMKLAMQYMTKVPAARLFGGNMAAAMQTEMIKMMGASVLVRDVDKYFNMYMKVHRFDMFPAFMQMVPREPNTIIEKWPLRLKLFPHEKGAKEEFNSLLSSAHTGIERYVEWNRTK
;
A
#
# COMPACT_ATOMS: atom_id res chain seq x y z
N MET A 1 13.61 1.68 11.92
CA MET A 1 14.79 2.24 11.23
C MET A 1 14.31 2.55 9.84
N ASP A 2 14.36 3.82 9.42
CA ASP A 2 13.93 4.24 8.09
C ASP A 2 14.98 3.72 7.10
N SER A 3 14.74 2.54 6.54
CA SER A 3 15.62 1.93 5.54
C SER A 3 15.11 2.41 4.20
N ALA A 4 15.83 3.33 3.57
CA ALA A 4 15.51 3.82 2.23
C ALA A 4 15.98 2.79 1.18
N ASP A 5 15.32 1.64 1.09
CA ASP A 5 15.56 0.71 -0.01
C ASP A 5 14.95 1.31 -1.28
N PRO A 6 15.75 1.53 -2.35
CA PRO A 6 15.23 2.10 -3.59
C PRO A 6 14.16 1.23 -4.26
N LEU A 7 14.00 -0.04 -3.89
CA LEU A 7 12.94 -0.92 -4.40
C LEU A 7 11.55 -0.54 -3.88
N ASP A 8 11.46 0.08 -2.70
CA ASP A 8 10.19 0.32 -2.01
C ASP A 8 9.31 1.37 -2.71
N GLY A 9 9.92 2.18 -3.57
CA GLY A 9 9.23 3.20 -4.37
C GLY A 9 8.62 2.69 -5.68
N TRP A 10 8.75 1.40 -6.01
CA TRP A 10 8.39 0.88 -7.33
C TRP A 10 7.58 -0.41 -7.25
N ASP A 11 6.84 -0.71 -8.32
CA ASP A 11 6.14 -1.99 -8.42
C ASP A 11 7.16 -3.14 -8.55
N TRP A 12 7.40 -3.83 -7.44
CA TRP A 12 8.35 -4.92 -7.36
C TRP A 12 8.05 -6.04 -8.37
N ARG A 13 6.80 -6.22 -8.80
CA ARG A 13 6.42 -7.26 -9.78
C ARG A 13 6.98 -6.91 -11.14
N GLU A 14 6.89 -5.66 -11.54
CA GLU A 14 7.43 -5.16 -12.80
C GLU A 14 8.96 -5.14 -12.78
N VAL A 15 9.56 -4.81 -11.63
CA VAL A 15 11.01 -4.93 -11.43
C VAL A 15 11.46 -6.38 -11.58
N LEU A 16 10.80 -7.35 -10.93
CA LEU A 16 11.18 -8.77 -11.03
C LEU A 16 11.04 -9.34 -12.45
N LYS A 17 10.04 -8.89 -13.22
CA LYS A 17 9.83 -9.27 -14.63
C LYS A 17 10.87 -8.65 -15.56
N THR A 18 11.54 -7.58 -15.15
CA THR A 18 12.55 -6.91 -15.98
C THR A 18 13.77 -7.81 -16.19
N SER A 19 14.27 -7.87 -17.42
CA SER A 19 15.50 -8.60 -17.73
C SER A 19 16.73 -7.74 -17.46
N SER A 20 17.67 -8.27 -16.68
CA SER A 20 18.99 -7.71 -16.40
C SER A 20 20.11 -8.39 -17.21
N GLY A 21 19.76 -9.13 -18.26
CA GLY A 21 20.71 -9.93 -19.04
C GLY A 21 21.08 -11.25 -18.37
N LEU A 22 22.38 -11.58 -18.33
CA LEU A 22 22.86 -12.87 -17.79
C LEU A 22 22.64 -12.99 -16.27
N ALA A 23 22.60 -11.87 -15.55
CA ALA A 23 22.43 -11.84 -14.09
C ALA A 23 20.94 -11.86 -13.71
N THR A 24 20.25 -12.96 -14.00
CA THR A 24 18.78 -13.08 -13.88
C THR A 24 18.22 -12.87 -12.47
N ASN A 25 19.06 -12.93 -11.43
CA ASN A 25 18.71 -12.71 -10.03
C ASN A 25 19.25 -11.38 -9.45
N ASP A 26 19.90 -10.55 -10.27
CA ASP A 26 20.36 -9.22 -9.83
C ASP A 26 19.18 -8.25 -9.73
N LEU A 27 18.61 -8.16 -8.53
CA LEU A 27 17.42 -7.36 -8.26
C LEU A 27 17.64 -5.86 -8.51
N TYR A 28 18.79 -5.33 -8.11
CA TYR A 28 19.10 -3.91 -8.33
C TYR A 28 19.48 -3.64 -9.79
N GLY A 29 20.15 -4.58 -10.46
CA GLY A 29 20.36 -4.51 -11.91
C GLY A 29 19.04 -4.46 -12.69
N LYS A 30 18.06 -5.29 -12.30
CA LYS A 30 16.70 -5.22 -12.85
C LYS A 30 16.03 -3.88 -12.58
N LEU A 31 16.15 -3.35 -11.36
CA LEU A 31 15.63 -2.03 -11.01
C LEU A 31 16.24 -0.94 -11.90
N VAL A 32 17.56 -0.92 -12.09
CA VAL A 32 18.23 0.07 -12.96
C VAL A 32 17.69 0.00 -14.40
N VAL A 33 17.54 -1.19 -14.97
CA VAL A 33 17.00 -1.36 -16.33
C VAL A 33 15.55 -0.87 -16.39
N TYR A 34 14.74 -1.25 -15.41
CA TYR A 34 13.35 -0.84 -15.30
C TYR A 34 13.23 0.70 -15.25
N LEU A 35 13.98 1.35 -14.36
CA LEU A 35 13.96 2.80 -14.18
C LEU A 35 14.45 3.56 -15.41
N LYS A 36 15.51 3.08 -16.07
CA LYS A 36 15.98 3.71 -17.31
C LYS A 36 14.88 3.71 -18.37
N ARG A 37 14.20 2.59 -18.56
CA ARG A 37 13.08 2.50 -19.50
C ARG A 37 11.93 3.43 -19.06
N HIS A 38 11.50 3.32 -17.80
CA HIS A 38 10.38 4.09 -17.27
C HIS A 38 10.60 5.60 -17.37
N PHE A 39 11.80 6.09 -17.03
CA PHE A 39 12.14 7.50 -17.15
C PHE A 39 12.32 7.96 -18.59
N SER A 40 12.77 7.08 -19.49
CA SER A 40 12.83 7.40 -20.92
C SER A 40 11.42 7.58 -21.49
N ASP A 41 10.51 6.66 -21.15
CA ASP A 41 9.09 6.73 -21.55
C ASP A 41 8.43 8.00 -20.97
N PHE A 42 8.65 8.29 -19.69
CA PHE A 42 8.14 9.50 -19.05
C PHE A 42 8.70 10.78 -19.69
N HIS A 43 10.00 10.82 -20.00
CA HIS A 43 10.61 11.96 -20.67
C HIS A 43 10.01 12.20 -22.06
N ASN A 44 9.74 11.15 -22.83
CA ASN A 44 9.06 11.26 -24.13
C ASN A 44 7.64 11.84 -24.00
N VAL A 45 6.92 11.48 -22.93
CA VAL A 45 5.60 12.07 -22.61
C VAL A 45 5.74 13.56 -22.28
N LEU A 46 6.74 13.94 -21.47
CA LEU A 46 6.99 15.35 -21.15
C LEU A 46 7.37 16.18 -22.38
N GLN A 47 8.08 15.61 -23.35
CA GLN A 47 8.42 16.30 -24.59
C GLN A 47 7.19 16.54 -25.49
N SER A 48 6.18 15.68 -25.40
CA SER A 48 4.96 15.77 -26.22
C SER A 48 3.87 16.67 -25.61
N HIS A 49 4.03 17.14 -24.37
CA HIS A 49 3.02 17.91 -23.66
C HIS A 49 3.63 19.10 -22.91
N THR A 50 3.01 20.27 -23.02
CA THR A 50 3.39 21.40 -22.16
C THR A 50 3.06 21.06 -20.70
N SER A 51 4.10 20.90 -19.89
CA SER A 51 3.98 20.53 -18.49
C SER A 51 4.49 21.68 -17.60
N THR A 52 3.81 21.92 -16.48
CA THR A 52 4.25 22.88 -15.47
C THR A 52 4.25 22.19 -14.12
N PHE A 53 5.36 22.32 -13.39
CA PHE A 53 5.50 21.78 -12.05
C PHE A 53 5.45 22.94 -11.04
N SER A 54 4.64 22.79 -10.00
CA SER A 54 4.56 23.74 -8.90
C SER A 54 4.81 22.99 -7.60
N LEU A 55 5.88 23.37 -6.90
CA LEU A 55 6.28 22.75 -5.65
C LEU A 55 5.97 23.69 -4.50
N PHE A 56 5.28 23.18 -3.49
CA PHE A 56 4.92 23.92 -2.29
C PHE A 56 5.60 23.27 -1.08
N ASN A 57 6.34 24.06 -0.32
CA ASN A 57 6.90 23.63 0.97
C ASN A 57 6.03 24.17 2.10
N VAL A 58 4.89 23.53 2.32
CA VAL A 58 3.90 23.92 3.34
C VAL A 58 3.33 22.68 4.01
N ASN A 59 2.77 22.85 5.22
CA ASN A 59 2.01 21.79 5.87
C ASN A 59 0.82 21.38 4.98
N ALA A 60 0.54 20.07 4.89
CA ALA A 60 -0.56 19.55 4.07
C ALA A 60 -1.93 20.15 4.46
N GLY A 61 -2.13 20.47 5.74
CA GLY A 61 -3.34 21.14 6.22
C GLY A 61 -3.48 22.60 5.77
N SER A 62 -2.37 23.25 5.40
CA SER A 62 -2.35 24.64 4.91
C SER A 62 -2.35 24.72 3.39
N LEU A 63 -1.88 23.67 2.70
CA LEU A 63 -1.79 23.60 1.23
C LEU A 63 -3.08 24.02 0.49
N PRO A 64 -4.31 23.63 0.90
CA PRO A 64 -5.53 24.04 0.20
C PRO A 64 -5.72 25.55 0.07
N HIS A 65 -5.16 26.37 0.98
CA HIS A 65 -5.28 27.83 0.92
C HIS A 65 -4.45 28.45 -0.22
N HIS A 66 -3.52 27.70 -0.79
CA HIS A 66 -2.65 28.12 -1.88
C HIS A 66 -3.11 27.58 -3.24
N LEU A 67 -4.17 26.77 -3.27
CA LEU A 67 -4.61 26.06 -4.46
C LEU A 67 -6.03 26.46 -4.85
N PRO A 68 -6.34 26.50 -6.16
CA PRO A 68 -7.69 26.78 -6.62
C PRO A 68 -8.65 25.63 -6.28
N ARG A 69 -9.86 25.97 -5.85
CA ARG A 69 -10.95 25.00 -5.66
C ARG A 69 -11.43 24.47 -7.00
N ASN A 70 -12.04 23.27 -7.00
CA ASN A 70 -12.67 22.64 -8.17
C ASN A 70 -11.74 22.47 -9.39
N ASN A 71 -10.42 22.41 -9.20
CA ASN A 71 -9.47 22.50 -10.31
C ASN A 71 -8.84 21.15 -10.69
N PHE A 72 -8.70 20.23 -9.73
CA PHE A 72 -7.93 19.02 -9.92
C PHE A 72 -8.80 17.84 -10.36
N ALA A 73 -8.40 17.17 -11.44
CA ALA A 73 -9.00 15.91 -11.87
C ALA A 73 -8.54 14.71 -11.02
N ARG A 74 -7.34 14.82 -10.43
CA ARG A 74 -6.69 13.78 -9.64
C ARG A 74 -6.00 14.43 -8.45
N ILE A 75 -6.19 13.86 -7.28
CA ILE A 75 -5.46 14.22 -6.06
C ILE A 75 -4.96 12.91 -5.46
N GLU A 76 -3.68 12.80 -5.16
CA GLU A 76 -3.10 11.67 -4.42
C GLU A 76 -2.46 12.26 -3.15
N VAL A 77 -2.73 11.65 -2.00
CA VAL A 77 -2.35 12.20 -0.69
C VAL A 77 -1.54 11.24 0.17
N SER A 78 -1.12 10.10 -0.40
CA SER A 78 -0.42 9.03 0.31
C SER A 78 -1.12 8.68 1.63
N ASN A 79 -0.35 8.49 2.69
CA ASN A 79 -0.79 8.03 4.01
C ASN A 79 -1.15 9.14 5.00
N ILE A 80 -1.29 10.40 4.57
CA ILE A 80 -1.66 11.49 5.49
C ILE A 80 -3.06 11.31 6.12
N VAL A 81 -3.87 10.40 5.57
CA VAL A 81 -5.19 10.01 6.10
C VAL A 81 -5.12 9.15 7.36
N ASP A 82 -3.98 8.51 7.64
CA ASP A 82 -3.80 7.75 8.86
C ASP A 82 -3.83 8.68 10.08
N ARG A 83 -4.22 8.14 11.25
CA ARG A 83 -4.48 8.93 12.46
C ARG A 83 -3.25 9.65 12.99
N ALA A 84 -2.06 9.07 12.77
CA ALA A 84 -0.79 9.64 13.18
C ALA A 84 -0.42 10.94 12.40
N TYR A 85 -1.11 11.22 11.30
CA TYR A 85 -0.89 12.39 10.46
C TYR A 85 -2.06 13.37 10.53
N LEU A 86 -2.76 13.60 9.42
CA LEU A 86 -3.86 14.55 9.35
C LEU A 86 -5.20 13.92 9.73
N GLY A 87 -5.35 12.61 9.48
CA GLY A 87 -6.59 11.88 9.67
C GLY A 87 -7.57 12.07 8.51
N ILE A 88 -8.31 11.01 8.19
CA ILE A 88 -9.20 10.97 7.02
C ILE A 88 -10.23 12.10 6.96
N GLU A 89 -10.88 12.43 8.07
CA GLU A 89 -11.92 13.47 8.12
C GLU A 89 -11.37 14.84 7.69
N LYS A 90 -10.23 15.23 8.28
CA LYS A 90 -9.59 16.51 8.00
C LYS A 90 -9.01 16.53 6.59
N THR A 91 -8.43 15.42 6.12
CA THR A 91 -7.93 15.30 4.74
C THR A 91 -9.05 15.50 3.73
N LEU A 92 -10.18 14.80 3.88
CA LEU A 92 -11.31 14.95 2.95
C LEU A 92 -11.95 16.34 3.02
N GLY A 93 -12.12 16.90 4.21
CA GLY A 93 -12.69 18.25 4.37
C GLY A 93 -11.83 19.35 3.75
N LEU A 94 -10.50 19.22 3.81
CA LEU A 94 -9.57 20.21 3.28
C LEU A 94 -9.31 20.05 1.78
N LEU A 95 -9.08 18.83 1.31
CA LEU A 95 -8.64 18.57 -0.06
C LEU A 95 -9.79 18.18 -1.00
N GLY A 96 -10.90 17.66 -0.47
CA GLY A 96 -12.09 17.31 -1.25
C GLY A 96 -12.60 18.47 -2.11
N PRO A 97 -12.70 19.71 -1.58
CA PRO A 97 -13.13 20.86 -2.37
C PRO A 97 -12.18 21.31 -3.49
N LEU A 98 -10.94 20.81 -3.52
CA LEU A 98 -10.00 21.07 -4.62
C LEU A 98 -10.29 20.18 -5.83
N LEU A 99 -10.94 19.03 -5.60
CA LEU A 99 -11.32 18.10 -6.66
C LEU A 99 -12.44 18.67 -7.53
N GLN A 100 -12.32 18.49 -8.84
CA GLN A 100 -13.35 18.86 -9.80
C GLN A 100 -14.70 18.20 -9.43
N PRO A 101 -15.82 18.94 -9.52
CA PRO A 101 -17.13 18.37 -9.27
C PRO A 101 -17.53 17.39 -10.38
N PRO A 102 -18.45 16.44 -10.13
CA PRO A 102 -18.87 15.45 -11.12
C PRO A 102 -19.49 16.06 -12.38
N SER A 103 -20.08 17.25 -12.28
CA SER A 103 -20.65 17.99 -13.43
C SER A 103 -19.60 18.48 -14.43
N VAL A 104 -18.36 18.65 -13.98
CA VAL A 104 -17.23 19.07 -14.82
C VAL A 104 -16.43 17.86 -15.28
N ASN A 105 -16.17 16.92 -14.36
CA ASN A 105 -15.41 15.71 -14.65
C ASN A 105 -15.94 14.54 -13.82
N PRO A 106 -16.77 13.65 -14.39
CA PRO A 106 -17.32 12.51 -13.67
C PRO A 106 -16.24 11.48 -13.29
N HIS A 107 -15.07 11.57 -13.90
CA HIS A 107 -13.96 10.69 -13.58
C HIS A 107 -13.09 11.21 -12.45
N ALA A 108 -13.24 12.47 -12.01
CA ALA A 108 -12.39 13.07 -10.98
C ALA A 108 -12.36 12.22 -9.69
N ALA A 109 -11.17 12.04 -9.12
CA ALA A 109 -10.98 11.15 -7.99
C ALA A 109 -9.81 11.61 -7.09
N MET A 110 -9.98 11.45 -5.79
CA MET A 110 -8.89 11.52 -4.81
C MET A 110 -8.49 10.12 -4.39
N LEU A 111 -7.20 9.79 -4.44
CA LEU A 111 -6.65 8.53 -3.98
C LEU A 111 -5.99 8.70 -2.61
N THR A 112 -6.36 7.82 -1.69
CA THR A 112 -5.83 7.79 -0.32
C THR A 112 -5.25 6.41 -0.04
N LEU A 113 -4.16 6.37 0.73
CA LEU A 113 -3.52 5.13 1.19
C LEU A 113 -3.64 5.06 2.72
N PHE A 114 -4.14 3.95 3.25
CA PHE A 114 -4.11 3.68 4.70
C PHE A 114 -3.10 2.58 4.96
N MET A 115 -2.02 2.91 5.67
CA MET A 115 -1.01 1.94 6.10
C MET A 115 -1.22 1.53 7.55
N ASN A 116 -1.88 2.38 8.35
CA ASN A 116 -2.02 2.19 9.79
C ASN A 116 -3.46 1.90 10.24
N ALA A 117 -4.45 2.03 9.37
CA ALA A 117 -5.86 1.77 9.72
C ALA A 117 -6.12 0.39 10.34
N ILE A 118 -5.41 -0.66 9.89
CA ILE A 118 -5.56 -2.01 10.43
C ILE A 118 -4.97 -2.13 11.84
N PRO A 119 -3.67 -1.85 12.07
CA PRO A 119 -3.10 -1.95 13.41
C PRO A 119 -3.78 -1.02 14.43
N GLU A 120 -4.33 0.13 13.99
CA GLU A 120 -5.11 1.02 14.86
C GLU A 120 -6.38 0.37 15.43
N MET A 121 -6.95 -0.64 14.75
CA MET A 121 -8.15 -1.35 15.21
C MET A 121 -7.84 -2.56 16.11
N LEU A 122 -6.56 -2.88 16.31
CA LEU A 122 -6.15 -4.05 17.08
C LEU A 122 -5.81 -3.65 18.52
N SER A 123 -6.64 -4.11 19.46
CA SER A 123 -6.26 -4.08 20.88
C SER A 123 -5.17 -5.11 21.18
N GLU A 124 -4.41 -4.93 22.26
CA GLU A 124 -3.41 -5.93 22.68
C GLU A 124 -4.00 -7.33 22.88
N LYS A 125 -5.25 -7.40 23.39
CA LYS A 125 -5.97 -8.65 23.57
C LYS A 125 -6.26 -9.30 22.23
N GLU A 126 -6.75 -8.54 21.26
CA GLU A 126 -7.06 -9.06 19.93
C GLU A 126 -5.78 -9.50 19.20
N GLN A 127 -4.70 -8.73 19.31
CA GLN A 127 -3.40 -9.09 18.75
C GLN A 127 -2.91 -10.45 19.26
N LYS A 128 -3.07 -10.72 20.57
CA LYS A 128 -2.73 -12.03 21.17
C LYS A 128 -3.63 -13.15 20.66
N ASN A 129 -4.91 -12.88 20.45
CA ASN A 129 -5.88 -13.87 19.96
C ASN A 129 -5.61 -14.30 18.51
N ILE A 130 -5.17 -13.37 17.66
CA ILE A 130 -4.95 -13.65 16.23
C ILE A 130 -3.55 -14.16 15.91
N ALA A 131 -2.56 -13.90 16.77
CA ALA A 131 -1.16 -14.26 16.50
C ALA A 131 -0.97 -15.76 16.21
N GLY A 132 -1.57 -16.64 17.02
CA GLY A 132 -1.48 -18.09 16.82
C GLY A 132 -2.10 -18.58 15.50
N PRO A 133 -3.37 -18.24 15.21
CA PRO A 133 -4.01 -18.56 13.93
C PRO A 133 -3.29 -18.00 12.71
N GLU A 134 -2.89 -16.72 12.71
CA GLU A 134 -2.17 -16.08 11.60
C GLU A 134 -0.82 -16.77 11.36
N MET A 135 -0.08 -17.08 12.43
CA MET A 135 1.16 -17.83 12.36
C MET A 135 0.97 -19.21 11.70
N LYS A 136 -0.05 -19.95 12.14
CA LYS A 136 -0.36 -21.28 11.59
C LYS A 136 -0.72 -21.22 10.11
N LEU A 137 -1.42 -20.16 9.67
CA LEU A 137 -1.78 -19.97 8.27
C LEU A 137 -0.56 -19.57 7.43
N ALA A 138 0.24 -18.62 7.90
CA ALA A 138 1.48 -18.19 7.23
C ALA A 138 2.45 -19.36 7.01
N MET A 139 2.59 -20.27 7.99
CA MET A 139 3.42 -21.48 7.87
C MET A 139 3.01 -22.40 6.71
N GLN A 140 1.77 -22.32 6.21
CA GLN A 140 1.33 -23.12 5.07
C GLN A 140 1.91 -22.63 3.74
N TYR A 141 2.24 -21.34 3.65
CA TYR A 141 2.93 -20.75 2.50
C TYR A 141 4.45 -20.95 2.57
N MET A 142 5.03 -20.99 3.77
CA MET A 142 6.47 -21.05 3.96
C MET A 142 7.07 -22.40 3.51
N THR A 143 8.32 -22.33 3.04
CA THR A 143 9.12 -23.54 2.81
C THR A 143 9.48 -24.18 4.14
N LYS A 144 9.21 -25.48 4.29
CA LYS A 144 9.59 -26.22 5.48
C LYS A 144 11.10 -26.10 5.70
N VAL A 145 11.50 -25.64 6.89
CA VAL A 145 12.90 -25.55 7.26
C VAL A 145 13.46 -26.97 7.37
N PRO A 146 14.55 -27.32 6.65
CA PRO A 146 15.15 -28.64 6.77
C PRO A 146 15.61 -28.91 8.21
N ALA A 147 15.37 -30.13 8.71
CA ALA A 147 15.77 -30.52 10.06
C ALA A 147 17.28 -30.27 10.32
N ALA A 148 18.13 -30.51 9.32
CA ALA A 148 19.56 -30.22 9.40
C ALA A 148 19.91 -28.76 9.71
N ARG A 149 19.05 -27.81 9.32
CA ARG A 149 19.22 -26.38 9.61
C ARG A 149 18.77 -26.00 11.02
N LEU A 150 17.80 -26.74 11.57
CA LEU A 150 17.29 -26.57 12.92
C LEU A 150 18.18 -27.26 13.96
N PHE A 151 18.85 -28.37 13.61
CA PHE A 151 19.68 -29.16 14.53
C PHE A 151 21.19 -29.04 14.27
N GLY A 152 21.63 -28.07 13.47
CA GLY A 152 23.04 -27.79 13.18
C GLY A 152 23.72 -26.90 14.24
N GLY A 153 25.04 -26.67 14.08
CA GLY A 153 25.88 -25.93 15.04
C GLY A 153 25.54 -24.43 15.25
N ASN A 154 24.57 -23.88 14.52
CA ASN A 154 24.07 -22.51 14.68
C ASN A 154 22.53 -22.45 14.84
N MET A 155 21.99 -23.40 15.60
CA MET A 155 20.55 -23.53 15.89
C MET A 155 19.92 -22.21 16.38
N ALA A 156 20.60 -21.49 17.29
CA ALA A 156 20.07 -20.25 17.85
C ALA A 156 19.85 -19.15 16.79
N ALA A 157 20.81 -18.92 15.89
CA ALA A 157 20.64 -17.92 14.83
C ALA A 157 19.64 -18.35 13.76
N ALA A 158 19.57 -19.65 13.44
CA ALA A 158 18.56 -20.20 12.53
C ALA A 158 17.15 -20.00 13.11
N MET A 159 16.94 -20.30 14.39
CA MET A 159 15.65 -20.08 15.06
C MET A 159 15.28 -18.59 15.12
N GLN A 160 16.22 -17.69 15.40
CA GLN A 160 15.96 -16.24 15.37
C GLN A 160 15.56 -15.75 13.99
N THR A 161 16.29 -16.15 12.94
CA THR A 161 15.98 -15.75 11.56
C THR A 161 14.60 -16.22 11.13
N GLU A 162 14.28 -17.48 11.41
CA GLU A 162 12.96 -18.04 11.07
C GLU A 162 11.87 -17.39 11.92
N MET A 163 12.11 -17.06 13.19
CA MET A 163 11.17 -16.34 14.04
C MET A 163 10.86 -14.93 13.51
N ILE A 164 11.87 -14.18 13.05
CA ILE A 164 11.68 -12.87 12.44
C ILE A 164 10.84 -12.98 11.16
N LYS A 165 11.17 -13.93 10.27
CA LYS A 165 10.39 -14.19 9.06
C LYS A 165 8.95 -14.56 9.37
N MET A 166 8.76 -15.44 10.34
CA MET A 166 7.44 -15.89 10.81
C MET A 166 6.61 -14.73 11.36
N MET A 167 7.21 -13.81 12.12
CA MET A 167 6.52 -12.61 12.60
C MET A 167 6.08 -11.70 11.46
N GLY A 168 6.98 -11.37 10.52
CA GLY A 168 6.62 -10.54 9.34
C GLY A 168 5.56 -11.21 8.45
N ALA A 169 5.70 -12.51 8.24
CA ALA A 169 4.80 -13.34 7.46
C ALA A 169 3.36 -13.38 7.99
N SER A 170 3.17 -13.34 9.31
CA SER A 170 1.83 -13.43 9.92
C SER A 170 0.90 -12.28 9.51
N VAL A 171 1.46 -11.10 9.26
CA VAL A 171 0.67 -9.92 8.86
C VAL A 171 0.12 -10.06 7.44
N LEU A 172 0.83 -10.77 6.55
CA LEU A 172 0.44 -10.96 5.15
C LEU A 172 -0.87 -11.75 4.98
N VAL A 173 -1.23 -12.56 5.97
CA VAL A 173 -2.42 -13.42 5.96
C VAL A 173 -3.57 -12.86 6.81
N ARG A 174 -3.43 -11.63 7.30
CA ARG A 174 -4.42 -10.97 8.16
C ARG A 174 -5.75 -10.77 7.44
N ASP A 175 -6.84 -10.87 8.18
CA ASP A 175 -8.18 -10.51 7.70
C ASP A 175 -8.32 -8.98 7.60
N VAL A 176 -7.79 -8.44 6.52
CA VAL A 176 -7.73 -6.99 6.27
C VAL A 176 -9.11 -6.35 6.10
N ASP A 177 -10.08 -7.10 5.56
CA ASP A 177 -11.43 -6.59 5.35
C ASP A 177 -12.16 -6.44 6.70
N LYS A 178 -12.05 -7.41 7.62
CA LYS A 178 -12.63 -7.31 8.97
C LYS A 178 -12.18 -6.02 9.66
N TYR A 179 -10.87 -5.78 9.73
CA TYR A 179 -10.34 -4.65 10.48
C TYR A 179 -10.54 -3.31 9.78
N PHE A 180 -10.44 -3.26 8.45
CA PHE A 180 -10.76 -2.03 7.73
C PHE A 180 -12.25 -1.67 7.84
N ASN A 181 -13.15 -2.67 7.81
CA ASN A 181 -14.58 -2.43 8.06
C ASN A 181 -14.84 -1.92 9.48
N MET A 182 -14.07 -2.36 10.48
CA MET A 182 -14.12 -1.78 11.83
C MET A 182 -13.66 -0.33 11.83
N TYR A 183 -12.54 -0.04 11.15
CA TYR A 183 -12.01 1.32 11.00
C TYR A 183 -13.05 2.27 10.41
N MET A 184 -13.70 1.89 9.30
CA MET A 184 -14.74 2.70 8.67
C MET A 184 -15.92 3.01 9.61
N LYS A 185 -16.30 2.06 10.48
CA LYS A 185 -17.36 2.26 11.47
C LYS A 185 -16.94 3.22 12.57
N VAL A 186 -15.72 3.08 13.10
CA VAL A 186 -15.16 3.97 14.14
C VAL A 186 -15.06 5.41 13.63
N HIS A 187 -14.59 5.58 12.39
CA HIS A 187 -14.42 6.88 11.74
C HIS A 187 -15.67 7.38 10.99
N ARG A 188 -16.82 6.71 11.18
CA ARG A 188 -18.13 7.14 10.64
C ARG A 188 -18.09 7.53 9.16
N PHE A 189 -17.51 6.66 8.34
CA PHE A 189 -17.45 6.86 6.87
C PHE A 189 -18.86 7.06 6.26
N ASP A 190 -19.90 6.51 6.90
CA ASP A 190 -21.30 6.70 6.55
C ASP A 190 -21.75 8.17 6.56
N MET A 191 -21.07 9.03 7.33
CA MET A 191 -21.41 10.44 7.47
C MET A 191 -20.65 11.35 6.50
N PHE A 192 -19.61 10.85 5.82
CA PHE A 192 -18.76 11.67 4.93
C PHE A 192 -19.51 12.26 3.74
N PRO A 193 -20.48 11.57 3.09
CA PRO A 193 -21.28 12.19 2.04
C PRO A 193 -22.05 13.42 2.52
N ALA A 194 -22.55 13.41 3.75
CA ALA A 194 -23.34 14.50 4.31
C ALA A 194 -22.47 15.70 4.71
N PHE A 195 -21.32 15.47 5.34
CA PHE A 195 -20.51 16.56 5.89
C PHE A 195 -19.33 16.99 5.01
N MET A 196 -18.73 16.05 4.28
CA MET A 196 -17.56 16.30 3.44
C MET A 196 -17.89 16.32 1.95
N GLN A 197 -19.11 15.90 1.56
CA GLN A 197 -19.52 15.73 0.16
C GLN A 197 -18.59 14.78 -0.61
N MET A 198 -17.99 13.82 0.11
CA MET A 198 -17.08 12.81 -0.43
C MET A 198 -17.65 11.43 -0.15
N VAL A 199 -17.55 10.53 -1.12
CA VAL A 199 -17.99 9.13 -1.00
C VAL A 199 -16.89 8.20 -1.52
N PRO A 200 -16.63 7.06 -0.88
CA PRO A 200 -15.76 6.04 -1.46
C PRO A 200 -16.31 5.59 -2.81
N ARG A 201 -15.44 5.50 -3.81
CA ARG A 201 -15.75 4.92 -5.11
C ARG A 201 -15.69 3.41 -5.00
N GLU A 202 -16.72 2.75 -5.52
CA GLU A 202 -16.83 1.30 -5.51
C GLU A 202 -17.36 0.80 -6.87
N PRO A 203 -16.59 -0.02 -7.62
CA PRO A 203 -15.21 -0.44 -7.35
C PRO A 203 -14.19 0.69 -7.56
N ASN A 204 -12.99 0.54 -6.98
CA ASN A 204 -11.83 1.34 -7.37
C ASN A 204 -11.53 1.18 -8.87
N THR A 205 -11.00 2.23 -9.50
CA THR A 205 -10.75 2.33 -10.94
C THR A 205 -9.30 2.67 -11.31
N ILE A 206 -8.55 3.24 -10.38
CA ILE A 206 -7.13 3.64 -10.52
C ILE A 206 -6.24 2.51 -10.01
N ILE A 207 -6.52 2.00 -8.81
CA ILE A 207 -5.72 0.94 -8.18
C ILE A 207 -6.62 0.00 -7.38
N GLU A 208 -6.30 -1.29 -7.36
CA GLU A 208 -7.02 -2.25 -6.53
C GLU A 208 -7.09 -1.81 -5.07
N LYS A 209 -8.15 -2.25 -4.39
CA LYS A 209 -8.38 -1.98 -2.98
C LYS A 209 -7.25 -2.40 -2.05
N TRP A 210 -6.68 -3.55 -2.38
CA TRP A 210 -5.68 -4.30 -1.62
C TRP A 210 -4.65 -4.85 -2.61
N PRO A 211 -3.85 -3.97 -3.24
CA PRO A 211 -2.98 -4.38 -4.34
C PRO A 211 -1.91 -5.35 -3.82
N LEU A 212 -1.51 -5.20 -2.56
CA LEU A 212 -0.44 -5.94 -1.90
C LEU A 212 -0.93 -7.14 -1.08
N ARG A 213 -2.23 -7.46 -1.10
CA ARG A 213 -2.76 -8.66 -0.45
C ARG A 213 -2.48 -9.91 -1.29
N LEU A 214 -2.12 -11.00 -0.62
CA LEU A 214 -2.03 -12.33 -1.24
C LEU A 214 -3.33 -12.68 -1.98
N LYS A 215 -3.20 -13.05 -3.25
CA LYS A 215 -4.33 -13.45 -4.10
C LYS A 215 -4.54 -14.96 -4.07
N LEU A 216 -3.49 -15.72 -3.83
CA LEU A 216 -3.51 -17.18 -3.84
C LEU A 216 -3.58 -17.77 -2.43
N PHE A 217 -4.35 -18.84 -2.28
CA PHE A 217 -4.42 -19.69 -1.10
C PHE A 217 -3.22 -20.66 -1.03
N PRO A 218 -2.83 -21.17 0.15
CA PRO A 218 -1.58 -21.93 0.31
C PRO A 218 -1.40 -23.15 -0.61
N HIS A 219 -2.50 -23.74 -1.07
CA HIS A 219 -2.49 -24.95 -1.91
C HIS A 219 -2.56 -24.66 -3.41
N GLU A 220 -2.69 -23.40 -3.80
CA GLU A 220 -2.75 -23.00 -5.20
C GLU A 220 -1.35 -22.90 -5.81
N LYS A 221 -1.27 -23.18 -7.11
CA LYS A 221 -0.02 -23.07 -7.86
C LYS A 221 0.43 -21.60 -7.90
N GLY A 222 1.66 -21.32 -7.47
CA GLY A 222 2.21 -19.97 -7.44
C GLY A 222 2.08 -19.27 -6.07
N ALA A 223 1.35 -19.86 -5.12
CA ALA A 223 1.04 -19.22 -3.84
C ALA A 223 2.29 -18.97 -2.98
N LYS A 224 3.24 -19.90 -3.01
CA LYS A 224 4.50 -19.78 -2.27
C LYS A 224 5.40 -18.71 -2.88
N GLU A 225 5.42 -18.64 -4.20
CA GLU A 225 6.18 -17.66 -4.96
C GLU A 225 5.64 -16.25 -4.68
N GLU A 226 4.32 -16.05 -4.80
CA GLU A 226 3.66 -14.78 -4.44
C GLU A 226 3.97 -14.39 -3.00
N PHE A 227 3.80 -15.32 -2.05
CA PHE A 227 4.06 -15.08 -0.64
C PHE A 227 5.50 -14.70 -0.36
N ASN A 228 6.47 -15.44 -0.90
CA ASN A 228 7.88 -15.17 -0.68
C ASN A 228 8.30 -13.84 -1.30
N SER A 229 7.75 -13.49 -2.47
CA SER A 229 8.02 -12.20 -3.09
C SER A 229 7.49 -11.04 -2.25
N LEU A 230 6.26 -11.14 -1.73
CA LEU A 230 5.69 -10.12 -0.87
C LEU A 230 6.44 -10.01 0.47
N LEU A 231 6.77 -11.14 1.10
CA LEU A 231 7.57 -11.20 2.34
C LEU A 231 8.98 -10.59 2.17
N SER A 232 9.51 -10.60 0.94
CA SER A 232 10.81 -10.01 0.62
C SER A 232 10.73 -8.53 0.23
N SER A 233 9.52 -7.97 0.13
CA SER A 233 9.30 -6.54 -0.09
C SER A 233 9.20 -5.79 1.24
N ALA A 234 9.27 -4.46 1.23
CA ALA A 234 8.97 -3.64 2.42
C ALA A 234 7.46 -3.53 2.73
N HIS A 235 6.61 -4.19 1.96
CA HIS A 235 5.17 -4.13 2.15
C HIS A 235 4.67 -5.15 3.16
N THR A 236 3.59 -4.79 3.84
CA THR A 236 2.96 -5.55 4.92
C THR A 236 1.69 -6.26 4.47
N GLY A 237 1.20 -5.99 3.26
CA GLY A 237 -0.01 -6.57 2.69
C GLY A 237 -1.31 -5.99 3.24
N ILE A 238 -1.22 -5.03 4.17
CA ILE A 238 -2.34 -4.37 4.83
C ILE A 238 -2.59 -2.95 4.32
N GLU A 239 -1.89 -2.55 3.26
CA GLU A 239 -2.03 -1.25 2.60
C GLU A 239 -3.37 -1.16 1.86
N ARG A 240 -4.29 -0.32 2.36
CA ARG A 240 -5.61 -0.09 1.75
C ARG A 240 -5.57 1.16 0.89
N TYR A 241 -5.96 1.02 -0.38
CA TYR A 241 -6.26 2.18 -1.22
C TYR A 241 -7.76 2.47 -1.30
N VAL A 242 -8.17 3.69 -0.96
CA VAL A 242 -9.55 4.14 -1.16
C VAL A 242 -9.55 5.29 -2.17
N GLU A 243 -10.34 5.12 -3.22
CA GLU A 243 -10.68 6.18 -4.16
C GLU A 243 -11.92 6.93 -3.66
N TRP A 244 -11.89 8.25 -3.74
CA TRP A 244 -12.98 9.11 -3.29
C TRP A 244 -13.49 9.98 -4.43
N ASN A 245 -14.81 10.05 -4.54
CA ASN A 245 -15.51 10.94 -5.44
C ASN A 245 -16.23 12.02 -4.67
N ARG A 246 -16.38 13.17 -5.29
CA ARG A 246 -17.35 14.16 -4.85
C ARG A 246 -18.77 13.68 -5.14
N THR A 247 -19.70 13.96 -4.23
CA THR A 247 -21.13 13.69 -4.44
C THR A 247 -21.81 14.77 -5.27
N LYS A 248 -21.28 16.00 -5.26
CA LYS A 248 -21.81 17.19 -5.93
C LYS A 248 -20.70 18.10 -6.43
#